data_AF-A0AAE4ABQ0-F1
#
_entry.id   AF-A0AAE4ABQ0-F1
#
_cell.length_a   1.000
_cell.length_b   1.000
_cell.length_c   1.000
_cell.angle_alpha   90.00
_cell.angle_beta   90.00
_cell.angle_gamma   90.00
#
_symmetry.space_group_name_H-M   'P 1'
#
loop_
_entity.id
_entity.type
_entity.pdbx_description
1 polymer ?
#
loop_
_entity_poly.entity_id
_entity_poly.type
_entity_poly.pdbx_seq_one_letter_code
_entity_poly.pdbx_strand_id
1 'polypeptide(L)'
;MSPDGSDRLTLTAFGQTGARSKWRTEAMRSHASARLIFVARGQGRITIAGLTSGYGPNNLVFVPAGTMYGFEVGPAVFGQIVTIPRAMMAGWPEESRHLRLRDVAAQKVLATHFDHLERELQSPLPGAGRAAHHHLGLLSVFFERQLAAQAQDSPDRRPQSAAARLVAAYTDLIERDFHDHKGVADYAAGLGVTPTHLTRCCRRTCGRSALDLLNDRILYEARVLLRDSDRPIREIARELGFGSAAYFTRAFQGRTGQTPSAFRKARDIASGDGQIAPGAQAFTALGPAVRPGPTGAL
;
A
#
# COMPACT_ATOMS: atom_id res chain seq x y z
N MET A 1 8.22 6.64 -17.89
CA MET A 1 8.00 5.20 -18.11
C MET A 1 8.72 4.49 -16.97
N SER A 2 8.02 4.27 -15.86
CA SER A 2 8.64 3.70 -14.65
C SER A 2 9.05 2.25 -14.91
N PRO A 3 10.29 1.85 -14.59
CA PRO A 3 10.84 0.53 -14.90
C PRO A 3 10.37 -0.52 -13.89
N ASP A 4 9.12 -0.41 -13.45
CA ASP A 4 8.57 -1.39 -12.54
C ASP A 4 8.06 -2.55 -13.39
N GLY A 5 8.36 -3.78 -12.98
CA GLY A 5 7.63 -4.96 -13.45
C GLY A 5 6.18 -4.95 -12.94
N SER A 6 5.58 -3.76 -12.77
CA SER A 6 4.45 -3.43 -11.89
C SER A 6 3.13 -3.97 -12.37
N ASP A 7 2.93 -4.09 -13.69
CA ASP A 7 1.64 -4.49 -14.24
C ASP A 7 1.52 -6.01 -14.42
N ARG A 8 2.01 -6.75 -13.42
CA ARG A 8 1.88 -8.21 -13.36
C ARG A 8 1.18 -8.62 -12.08
N LEU A 9 0.36 -9.67 -12.21
CA LEU A 9 -0.32 -10.26 -11.07
C LEU A 9 0.74 -10.87 -10.16
N THR A 10 0.82 -10.35 -8.94
CA THR A 10 1.74 -10.82 -7.92
C THR A 10 1.05 -10.89 -6.57
N LEU A 11 1.51 -11.81 -5.72
CA LEU A 11 1.12 -11.90 -4.32
C LEU A 11 2.40 -11.82 -3.50
N THR A 12 2.52 -10.80 -2.65
CA THR A 12 3.72 -10.59 -1.84
C THR A 12 3.37 -10.47 -0.37
N ALA A 13 4.09 -11.21 0.48
CA ALA A 13 3.96 -11.06 1.92
C ALA A 13 4.63 -9.74 2.38
N PHE A 14 4.07 -9.14 3.43
CA PHE A 14 4.72 -8.07 4.19
C PHE A 14 4.65 -8.40 5.68
N GLY A 15 5.69 -8.05 6.41
CA GLY A 15 5.78 -8.30 7.85
C GLY A 15 6.96 -7.57 8.47
N GLN A 16 7.53 -8.13 9.55
CA GLN A 16 8.78 -7.60 10.12
C GLN A 16 9.85 -7.52 9.04
N THR A 17 10.09 -6.30 8.62
CA THR A 17 11.12 -5.99 7.66
C THR A 17 11.98 -4.94 8.37
N GLY A 18 13.29 -5.17 8.47
CA GLY A 18 14.19 -4.29 9.22
C GLY A 18 14.09 -2.82 8.77
N ALA A 19 14.64 -1.88 9.53
CA ALA A 19 14.50 -0.42 9.30
C ALA A 19 14.68 0.03 7.82
N ARG A 20 15.48 -0.72 7.03
CA ARG A 20 15.71 -0.55 5.58
C ARG A 20 14.47 -0.65 4.68
N SER A 21 13.35 -1.14 5.19
CA SER A 21 12.14 -1.45 4.42
C SER A 21 10.91 -0.64 4.81
N LYS A 22 10.95 0.07 5.95
CA LYS A 22 9.81 0.87 6.45
C LYS A 22 9.31 1.87 5.42
N TRP A 23 10.21 2.48 4.65
CA TRP A 23 9.84 3.41 3.58
C TRP A 23 9.02 2.77 2.46
N ARG A 24 9.11 1.44 2.26
CA ARG A 24 8.33 0.74 1.24
C ARG A 24 6.85 0.61 1.62
N THR A 25 6.51 0.80 2.88
CA THR A 25 5.13 0.71 3.39
C THR A 25 4.62 2.03 3.97
N GLU A 26 5.44 2.74 4.72
CA GLU A 26 5.08 3.94 5.49
C GLU A 26 5.03 5.23 4.66
N ALA A 27 5.86 5.37 3.62
CA ALA A 27 5.87 6.59 2.80
C ALA A 27 4.58 6.69 1.97
N MET A 28 4.04 7.91 1.90
CA MET A 28 2.91 8.24 1.02
C MET A 28 3.36 8.13 -0.44
N ARG A 29 2.81 7.14 -1.14
CA ARG A 29 3.18 6.77 -2.51
C ARG A 29 1.96 6.29 -3.28
N SER A 30 2.04 6.29 -4.59
CA SER A 30 1.13 5.52 -5.43
C SER A 30 1.87 4.36 -6.11
N HIS A 31 1.10 3.50 -6.78
CA HIS A 31 1.60 2.51 -7.73
C HIS A 31 0.78 2.59 -9.02
N ALA A 32 1.39 2.21 -10.14
CA ALA A 32 0.72 2.19 -11.44
C ALA A 32 -0.37 1.11 -11.56
N SER A 33 -0.32 0.10 -10.69
CA SER A 33 -1.26 -1.01 -10.63
C SER A 33 -1.99 -1.02 -9.29
N ALA A 34 -3.25 -1.47 -9.29
CA ALA A 34 -4.07 -1.49 -8.08
C ALA A 34 -3.56 -2.54 -7.08
N ARG A 35 -3.91 -2.36 -5.81
CA ARG A 35 -3.43 -3.22 -4.72
C ARG A 35 -4.57 -3.65 -3.81
N LEU A 36 -4.61 -4.94 -3.50
CA LEU A 36 -5.44 -5.49 -2.44
C LEU A 36 -4.54 -5.90 -1.27
N ILE A 37 -4.66 -5.19 -0.16
CA ILE A 37 -3.85 -5.39 1.04
C ILE A 37 -4.68 -6.16 2.05
N PHE A 38 -4.24 -7.36 2.41
CA PHE A 38 -4.83 -8.16 3.46
C PHE A 38 -3.95 -8.15 4.70
N VAL A 39 -4.51 -7.78 5.85
CA VAL A 39 -3.82 -7.82 7.15
C VAL A 39 -4.31 -9.04 7.93
N ALA A 40 -3.46 -10.07 8.01
CA ALA A 40 -3.77 -11.30 8.72
C ALA A 40 -3.55 -11.16 10.24
N ARG A 41 -2.53 -10.41 10.65
CA ARG A 41 -2.16 -10.24 12.06
C ARG A 41 -1.65 -8.82 12.33
N GLY A 42 -1.82 -8.38 13.58
CA GLY A 42 -1.35 -7.10 14.07
C GLY A 42 -2.31 -5.96 13.76
N GLN A 43 -1.92 -4.76 14.13
CA GLN A 43 -2.72 -3.55 13.98
C GLN A 43 -1.83 -2.35 13.71
N GLY A 44 -2.39 -1.32 13.10
CA GLY A 44 -1.67 -0.10 12.77
C GLY A 44 -2.57 0.94 12.14
N ARG A 45 -1.94 1.93 11.51
CA ARG A 45 -2.63 3.00 10.78
C ARG A 45 -2.33 2.91 9.29
N ILE A 46 -3.35 3.13 8.48
CA ILE A 46 -3.25 3.27 7.02
C ILE A 46 -3.86 4.60 6.61
N THR A 47 -3.14 5.33 5.77
CA THR A 47 -3.56 6.58 5.17
C THR A 47 -3.76 6.35 3.68
N ILE A 48 -4.94 6.66 3.15
CA ILE A 48 -5.30 6.50 1.73
C ILE A 48 -5.97 7.79 1.30
N ALA A 49 -5.52 8.39 0.18
CA ALA A 49 -6.00 9.69 -0.28
C ALA A 49 -6.01 10.76 0.85
N GLY A 50 -4.98 10.69 1.72
CA GLY A 50 -4.81 11.57 2.88
C GLY A 50 -5.89 11.46 3.98
N LEU A 51 -6.63 10.35 4.02
CA LEU A 51 -7.50 9.98 5.13
C LEU A 51 -6.88 8.81 5.92
N THR A 52 -6.62 9.01 7.21
CA THR A 52 -6.03 7.98 8.06
C THR A 52 -7.10 7.20 8.83
N SER A 53 -7.07 5.88 8.68
CA SER A 53 -7.89 4.92 9.43
C SER A 53 -7.01 3.92 10.19
N GLY A 54 -7.56 3.29 11.22
CA GLY A 54 -6.91 2.13 11.86
C GLY A 54 -7.23 0.86 11.09
N TYR A 55 -6.29 -0.07 11.05
CA TYR A 55 -6.51 -1.43 10.56
C TYR A 55 -6.10 -2.43 11.63
N GLY A 56 -6.65 -3.64 11.57
CA GLY A 56 -6.31 -4.77 12.43
C GLY A 56 -6.36 -6.11 11.68
N PRO A 57 -6.40 -7.24 12.38
CA PRO A 57 -6.59 -8.54 11.74
C PRO A 57 -7.89 -8.59 10.92
N ASN A 58 -7.87 -9.34 9.84
CA ASN A 58 -8.97 -9.54 8.91
C ASN A 58 -9.44 -8.25 8.21
N ASN A 59 -8.57 -7.23 8.13
CA ASN A 59 -8.84 -6.07 7.31
C ASN A 59 -8.37 -6.31 5.88
N LEU A 60 -9.21 -5.96 4.93
CA LEU A 60 -8.98 -6.06 3.50
C LEU A 60 -9.14 -4.66 2.90
N VAL A 61 -8.05 -4.11 2.39
CA VAL A 61 -7.97 -2.74 1.89
C VAL A 61 -7.67 -2.77 0.41
N PHE A 62 -8.61 -2.29 -0.39
CA PHE A 62 -8.42 -2.10 -1.82
C PHE A 62 -7.97 -0.65 -2.10
N VAL A 63 -6.89 -0.52 -2.84
CA VAL A 63 -6.30 0.76 -3.26
C VAL A 63 -6.19 0.78 -4.79
N PRO A 64 -6.93 1.66 -5.48
CA PRO A 64 -6.83 1.83 -6.93
C PRO A 64 -5.43 2.27 -7.38
N ALA A 65 -5.12 2.02 -8.65
CA ALA A 65 -3.92 2.55 -9.29
C ALA A 65 -3.87 4.09 -9.17
N GLY A 66 -2.69 4.66 -8.96
CA GLY A 66 -2.49 6.10 -8.82
C GLY A 66 -3.01 6.70 -7.51
N THR A 67 -3.65 5.93 -6.63
CA THR A 67 -4.08 6.44 -5.33
C THR A 67 -2.91 6.52 -4.36
N MET A 68 -2.63 7.70 -3.80
CA MET A 68 -1.60 7.84 -2.77
C MET A 68 -2.02 7.15 -1.47
N TYR A 69 -1.16 6.27 -0.95
CA TYR A 69 -1.35 5.62 0.33
C TYR A 69 -0.02 5.32 1.04
N GLY A 70 -0.11 5.11 2.35
CA GLY A 70 1.00 4.70 3.21
C GLY A 70 0.44 4.05 4.48
N PHE A 71 1.14 3.05 5.01
CA PHE A 71 0.71 2.34 6.21
C PHE A 71 1.88 1.91 7.07
N GLU A 72 1.69 2.06 8.36
CA GLU A 72 2.66 1.68 9.39
C GLU A 72 2.69 0.17 9.51
N VAL A 73 3.86 -0.46 9.55
CA VAL A 73 3.99 -1.91 9.75
C VAL A 73 4.75 -2.13 11.05
N GLY A 74 3.99 -2.33 12.14
CA GLY A 74 4.55 -2.61 13.45
C GLY A 74 5.15 -4.03 13.56
N PRO A 75 5.89 -4.34 14.63
CA PRO A 75 6.58 -5.63 14.80
C PRO A 75 5.66 -6.86 14.79
N ALA A 76 4.38 -6.69 15.10
CA ALA A 76 3.41 -7.79 15.14
C ALA A 76 2.55 -7.88 13.86
N VAL A 77 2.74 -6.95 12.91
CA VAL A 77 1.95 -6.87 11.69
C VAL A 77 2.45 -7.89 10.67
N PHE A 78 1.52 -8.66 10.11
CA PHE A 78 1.79 -9.58 9.01
C PHE A 78 0.58 -9.60 8.07
N GLY A 79 0.85 -9.67 6.77
CA GLY A 79 -0.19 -9.72 5.76
C GLY A 79 0.37 -9.98 4.37
N GLN A 80 -0.51 -9.89 3.37
CA GLN A 80 -0.18 -10.10 1.97
C GLN A 80 -0.75 -8.97 1.12
N ILE A 81 -0.08 -8.66 0.02
CA ILE A 81 -0.55 -7.70 -0.97
C ILE A 81 -0.64 -8.37 -2.33
N VAL A 82 -1.84 -8.31 -2.92
CA VAL A 82 -2.04 -8.64 -4.33
C VAL A 82 -1.81 -7.38 -5.16
N THR A 83 -0.93 -7.44 -6.15
CA THR A 83 -0.82 -6.42 -7.20
C THR A 83 -1.70 -6.84 -8.36
N ILE A 84 -2.64 -6.00 -8.76
CA ILE A 84 -3.66 -6.29 -9.77
C ILE A 84 -3.32 -5.51 -11.05
N PRO A 85 -2.97 -6.21 -12.15
CA PRO A 85 -2.69 -5.56 -13.42
C PRO A 85 -3.89 -4.80 -13.95
N ARG A 86 -3.66 -3.74 -14.72
CA ARG A 86 -4.72 -2.98 -15.38
C ARG A 86 -5.63 -3.87 -16.23
N ALA A 87 -5.07 -4.86 -16.91
CA ALA A 87 -5.82 -5.83 -17.72
C ALA A 87 -6.77 -6.72 -16.90
N MET A 88 -6.60 -6.81 -15.58
CA MET A 88 -7.39 -7.66 -14.68
C MET A 88 -8.26 -6.85 -13.70
N MET A 89 -8.53 -5.59 -14.03
CA MET A 89 -9.30 -4.66 -13.20
C MET A 89 -10.82 -4.86 -13.26
N ALA A 90 -11.33 -5.67 -14.18
CA ALA A 90 -12.76 -5.92 -14.31
C ALA A 90 -13.37 -6.45 -13.00
N GLY A 91 -14.44 -5.80 -12.52
CA GLY A 91 -15.12 -6.14 -11.27
C GLY A 91 -14.51 -5.56 -9.99
N TRP A 92 -13.38 -4.85 -10.07
CA TRP A 92 -12.81 -4.13 -8.93
C TRP A 92 -13.40 -2.71 -8.81
N PRO A 93 -13.49 -2.14 -7.59
CA PRO A 93 -13.99 -0.79 -7.41
C PRO A 93 -13.10 0.29 -8.05
N GLU A 94 -13.68 1.43 -8.39
CA GLU A 94 -12.92 2.62 -8.81
C GLU A 94 -12.34 3.40 -7.62
N GLU A 95 -13.02 3.33 -6.47
CA GLU A 95 -12.62 4.02 -5.24
C GLU A 95 -11.90 3.08 -4.27
N SER A 96 -11.07 3.64 -3.40
CA SER A 96 -10.51 2.88 -2.28
C SER A 96 -11.59 2.34 -1.35
N ARG A 97 -11.44 1.09 -0.91
CA ARG A 97 -12.36 0.43 0.02
C ARG A 97 -11.60 -0.18 1.19
N HIS A 98 -12.12 -0.02 2.39
CA HIS A 98 -11.54 -0.59 3.62
C HIS A 98 -12.60 -1.43 4.31
N LEU A 99 -12.42 -2.75 4.29
CA LEU A 99 -13.34 -3.71 4.85
C LEU A 99 -12.71 -4.44 6.03
N ARG A 100 -13.54 -4.79 7.01
CA ARG A 100 -13.16 -5.70 8.08
C ARG A 100 -14.07 -6.92 8.02
N LEU A 101 -13.50 -8.08 7.69
CA LEU A 101 -14.24 -9.34 7.67
C LEU A 101 -14.51 -9.79 9.10
N ARG A 102 -15.75 -9.63 9.56
CA ARG A 102 -16.17 -10.03 10.92
C ARG A 102 -16.59 -11.49 10.97
N ASP A 103 -17.24 -11.97 9.92
CA ASP A 103 -17.72 -13.33 9.81
C ASP A 103 -16.57 -14.33 9.58
N VAL A 104 -16.60 -15.43 10.33
CA VAL A 104 -15.57 -16.48 10.29
C VAL A 104 -15.66 -17.27 8.98
N ALA A 105 -16.86 -17.47 8.42
CA ALA A 105 -16.99 -18.16 7.15
C ALA A 105 -16.38 -17.33 6.00
N ALA A 106 -16.64 -16.02 5.96
CA ALA A 106 -16.02 -15.09 5.02
C ALA A 106 -14.49 -15.05 5.15
N GLN A 107 -13.95 -15.09 6.38
CA GLN A 107 -12.50 -15.18 6.62
C GLN A 107 -11.91 -16.47 6.03
N LYS A 108 -12.56 -17.62 6.22
CA LYS A 108 -12.12 -18.90 5.64
C LYS A 108 -12.16 -18.88 4.12
N VAL A 109 -13.22 -18.32 3.53
CA VAL A 109 -13.35 -18.18 2.07
C VAL A 109 -12.24 -17.29 1.50
N LEU A 110 -11.93 -16.17 2.16
CA LEU A 110 -10.81 -15.31 1.76
C LEU A 110 -9.48 -16.09 1.79
N ALA A 111 -9.20 -16.82 2.87
CA ALA A 111 -7.98 -17.62 2.98
C ALA A 111 -7.88 -18.64 1.83
N THR A 112 -8.96 -19.33 1.50
CA THR A 112 -9.01 -20.25 0.36
C THR A 112 -8.72 -19.55 -0.97
N HIS A 113 -9.24 -18.34 -1.21
CA HIS A 113 -8.92 -17.58 -2.42
C HIS A 113 -7.44 -17.21 -2.52
N PHE A 114 -6.84 -16.78 -1.41
CA PHE A 114 -5.42 -16.44 -1.36
C PHE A 114 -4.53 -17.68 -1.57
N ASP A 115 -4.86 -18.81 -0.92
CA ASP A 115 -4.12 -20.06 -1.08
C ASP A 115 -4.14 -20.56 -2.53
N HIS A 116 -5.32 -20.55 -3.19
CA HIS A 116 -5.42 -20.95 -4.59
C HIS A 116 -4.65 -20.01 -5.51
N LEU A 117 -4.76 -18.69 -5.29
CA LEU A 117 -4.02 -17.71 -6.08
C LEU A 117 -2.51 -17.90 -5.92
N GLU A 118 -2.02 -18.09 -4.70
CA GLU A 118 -0.60 -18.30 -4.41
C GLU A 118 -0.06 -19.55 -5.09
N ARG A 119 -0.79 -20.67 -4.99
CA ARG A 119 -0.42 -21.93 -5.62
C ARG A 119 -0.27 -21.79 -7.14
N GLU A 120 -1.23 -21.13 -7.80
CA GLU A 120 -1.17 -20.93 -9.25
C GLU A 120 -0.06 -19.96 -9.65
N LEU A 121 0.24 -18.92 -8.87
CA LEU A 121 1.34 -18.01 -9.15
C LEU A 121 2.73 -18.67 -9.02
N GLN A 122 2.83 -19.75 -8.23
CA GLN A 122 4.06 -20.53 -8.05
C GLN A 122 4.12 -21.78 -8.93
N SER A 123 3.02 -22.12 -9.61
CA SER A 123 2.89 -23.35 -10.39
C SER A 123 3.63 -23.24 -11.73
N PRO A 124 4.49 -24.21 -12.09
CA PRO A 124 5.11 -24.27 -13.41
C PRO A 124 4.19 -24.90 -14.47
N LEU A 125 2.99 -25.34 -14.09
CA LEU A 125 2.10 -26.10 -14.97
C LEU A 125 1.52 -25.22 -16.09
N PRO A 126 1.27 -25.79 -17.29
CA PRO A 126 0.60 -25.08 -18.36
C PRO A 126 -0.77 -24.52 -17.90
N GLY A 127 -1.02 -23.25 -18.20
CA GLY A 127 -2.28 -22.59 -17.86
C GLY A 127 -2.35 -21.97 -16.46
N ALA A 128 -1.32 -22.12 -15.62
CA ALA A 128 -1.28 -21.55 -14.27
C ALA A 128 -1.60 -20.03 -14.24
N GLY A 129 -1.05 -19.25 -15.18
CA GLY A 129 -1.36 -17.82 -15.29
C GLY A 129 -2.85 -17.53 -15.57
N ARG A 130 -3.53 -18.37 -16.36
CA ARG A 130 -4.98 -18.24 -16.59
C ARG A 130 -5.78 -18.66 -15.35
N ALA A 131 -5.35 -19.73 -14.67
CA ALA A 131 -5.98 -20.16 -13.42
C ALA A 131 -5.87 -19.08 -12.34
N ALA A 132 -4.69 -18.48 -12.16
CA ALA A 132 -4.48 -17.34 -11.27
C ALA A 132 -5.39 -16.15 -11.61
N HIS A 133 -5.55 -15.84 -12.90
CA HIS A 133 -6.49 -14.81 -13.36
C HIS A 133 -7.94 -15.12 -12.96
N HIS A 134 -8.40 -16.37 -13.12
CA HIS A 134 -9.74 -16.76 -12.69
C HIS A 134 -9.91 -16.73 -11.17
N HIS A 135 -8.90 -17.15 -10.40
CA HIS A 135 -8.92 -17.01 -8.94
C HIS A 135 -8.99 -15.56 -8.50
N LEU A 136 -8.28 -14.65 -9.17
CA LEU A 136 -8.40 -13.21 -8.94
C LEU A 136 -9.81 -12.69 -9.25
N GLY A 137 -10.43 -13.16 -10.35
CA GLY A 137 -11.81 -12.82 -10.68
C GLY A 137 -12.82 -13.33 -9.64
N LEU A 138 -12.63 -14.53 -9.10
CA LEU A 138 -13.45 -15.01 -7.98
C LEU A 138 -13.24 -14.18 -6.71
N LEU A 139 -11.99 -13.74 -6.46
CA LEU A 139 -11.67 -12.85 -5.34
C LEU A 139 -12.33 -11.46 -5.49
N SER A 140 -12.44 -10.91 -6.70
CA SER A 140 -13.14 -9.65 -6.93
C SER A 140 -14.64 -9.77 -6.65
N VAL A 141 -15.27 -10.85 -7.12
CA VAL A 141 -16.69 -11.16 -6.81
C VAL A 141 -16.90 -11.36 -5.31
N PHE A 142 -15.98 -12.07 -4.63
CA PHE A 142 -16.01 -12.18 -3.18
C PHE A 142 -15.96 -10.79 -2.52
N PHE A 143 -15.01 -9.94 -2.94
CA PHE A 143 -14.85 -8.58 -2.41
C PHE A 143 -16.11 -7.73 -2.59
N GLU A 144 -16.72 -7.75 -3.78
CA GLU A 144 -17.96 -7.06 -4.09
C GLU A 144 -19.12 -7.50 -3.18
N ARG A 145 -19.26 -8.81 -2.94
CA ARG A 145 -20.28 -9.34 -2.02
C ARG A 145 -20.06 -8.86 -0.58
N GLN A 146 -18.81 -8.81 -0.13
CA GLN A 146 -18.48 -8.28 1.22
C GLN A 146 -18.78 -6.78 1.33
N LEU A 147 -18.56 -6.01 0.26
CA LEU A 147 -18.97 -4.60 0.21
C LEU A 147 -20.48 -4.43 0.34
N ALA A 148 -21.25 -5.23 -0.40
CA ALA A 148 -22.71 -5.18 -0.38
C ALA A 148 -23.26 -5.55 1.01
N ALA A 149 -22.71 -6.59 1.64
CA ALA A 149 -23.09 -7.01 2.98
C ALA A 149 -22.80 -5.92 4.03
N GLN A 150 -21.61 -5.31 3.98
CA GLN A 150 -21.25 -4.24 4.93
C GLN A 150 -22.10 -2.97 4.75
N ALA A 151 -22.53 -2.65 3.52
CA ALA A 151 -23.39 -1.50 3.25
C ALA A 151 -24.79 -1.68 3.88
N GLN A 152 -25.27 -2.91 4.01
CA GLN A 152 -26.54 -3.24 4.67
C GLN A 152 -26.41 -3.14 6.20
N ASP A 153 -25.29 -3.61 6.76
CA ASP A 153 -25.04 -3.63 8.21
C ASP A 153 -24.62 -2.28 8.81
N SER A 154 -24.26 -1.29 7.98
CA SER A 154 -23.78 0.02 8.43
C SER A 154 -24.28 1.13 7.52
N PRO A 155 -25.56 1.55 7.66
CA PRO A 155 -26.12 2.68 6.91
C PRO A 155 -25.44 4.02 7.22
N ASP A 156 -24.71 4.11 8.36
CA ASP A 156 -23.85 5.23 8.72
C ASP A 156 -22.55 5.25 7.90
N ARG A 157 -22.67 5.43 6.58
CA ARG A 157 -21.58 5.99 5.78
C ARG A 157 -21.34 7.39 6.33
N ARG A 158 -20.34 7.56 7.20
CA ARG A 158 -19.84 8.92 7.50
C ARG A 158 -19.53 9.58 6.16
N PRO A 159 -20.26 10.66 5.79
CA PRO A 159 -19.92 11.39 4.57
C PRO A 159 -18.46 11.81 4.72
N GLN A 160 -17.63 11.53 3.72
CA GLN A 160 -16.28 12.08 3.72
C GLN A 160 -16.41 13.60 3.90
N SER A 161 -15.88 14.11 5.01
CA SER A 161 -15.98 15.54 5.32
C SER A 161 -15.45 16.38 4.15
N ALA A 162 -15.88 17.64 4.03
CA ALA A 162 -15.31 18.54 3.02
C ALA A 162 -13.77 18.61 3.10
N ALA A 163 -13.21 18.45 4.32
CA ALA A 163 -11.78 18.31 4.55
C ALA A 163 -11.19 17.08 3.84
N ALA A 164 -11.83 15.93 3.99
CA ALA A 164 -11.37 14.68 3.40
C ALA A 164 -11.41 14.76 1.87
N ARG A 165 -12.46 15.33 1.28
CA ARG A 165 -12.53 15.56 -0.17
C ARG A 165 -11.44 16.50 -0.68
N LEU A 166 -11.18 17.59 0.04
CA LEU A 166 -10.11 18.54 -0.31
C LEU A 166 -8.73 17.86 -0.25
N VAL A 167 -8.48 17.05 0.78
CA VAL A 167 -7.20 16.37 0.93
C VAL A 167 -7.03 15.24 -0.10
N ALA A 168 -8.10 14.52 -0.44
CA ALA A 168 -8.09 13.54 -1.52
C ALA A 168 -7.74 14.19 -2.86
N ALA A 169 -8.42 15.29 -3.20
CA ALA A 169 -8.09 16.08 -4.39
C ALA A 169 -6.63 16.56 -4.39
N TYR A 170 -6.13 17.03 -3.24
CA TYR A 170 -4.72 17.40 -3.10
C TYR A 170 -3.75 16.23 -3.36
N THR A 171 -4.03 15.04 -2.82
CA THR A 171 -3.19 13.86 -3.10
C THR A 171 -3.24 13.45 -4.56
N ASP A 172 -4.38 13.62 -5.24
CA ASP A 172 -4.48 13.35 -6.68
C ASP A 172 -3.67 14.36 -7.51
N LEU A 173 -3.69 15.65 -7.13
CA LEU A 173 -2.83 16.65 -7.76
C LEU A 173 -1.35 16.34 -7.54
N ILE A 174 -0.95 15.97 -6.31
CA ILE A 174 0.44 15.59 -6.01
C ILE A 174 0.85 14.44 -6.93
N GLU A 175 0.07 13.36 -7.00
CA GLU A 175 0.46 12.19 -7.78
C GLU A 175 0.67 12.52 -9.26
N ARG A 176 -0.17 13.40 -9.81
CA ARG A 176 -0.08 13.79 -11.21
C ARG A 176 1.08 14.76 -11.47
N ASP A 177 1.35 15.69 -10.55
CA ASP A 177 2.16 16.88 -10.84
C ASP A 177 3.43 17.01 -9.97
N PHE A 178 3.80 16.02 -9.14
CA PHE A 178 4.95 16.16 -8.22
C PHE A 178 6.32 16.39 -8.91
N HIS A 179 6.40 16.16 -10.22
CA HIS A 179 7.57 16.45 -11.05
C HIS A 179 7.65 17.92 -11.54
N ASP A 180 6.56 18.69 -11.42
CA ASP A 180 6.44 20.04 -12.00
C ASP A 180 7.04 21.15 -11.12
N HIS A 181 7.86 20.82 -10.13
CA HIS A 181 8.49 21.78 -9.20
C HIS A 181 7.48 22.61 -8.40
N LYS A 182 6.21 22.19 -8.34
CA LYS A 182 5.12 22.89 -7.62
C LYS A 182 5.31 22.80 -6.11
N GLY A 183 5.16 23.95 -5.44
CA GLY A 183 5.06 24.04 -3.99
C GLY A 183 3.62 23.87 -3.50
N VAL A 184 3.45 23.78 -2.18
CA VAL A 184 2.11 23.69 -1.55
C VAL A 184 1.22 24.87 -1.92
N ALA A 185 1.80 26.04 -2.17
CA ALA A 185 1.05 27.23 -2.59
C ALA A 185 0.39 27.05 -3.96
N ASP A 186 1.08 26.45 -4.92
CA ASP A 186 0.59 26.21 -6.27
C ASP A 186 -0.57 25.20 -6.25
N TYR A 187 -0.42 24.12 -5.48
CA TYR A 187 -1.49 23.15 -5.29
C TYR A 187 -2.72 23.75 -4.60
N ALA A 188 -2.51 24.56 -3.56
CA ALA A 188 -3.62 25.20 -2.85
C ALA A 188 -4.39 26.16 -3.77
N ALA A 189 -3.67 26.95 -4.59
CA ALA A 189 -4.26 27.81 -5.61
C ALA A 189 -5.08 27.01 -6.63
N GLY A 190 -4.54 25.89 -7.13
CA GLY A 190 -5.26 24.99 -8.05
C GLY A 190 -6.52 24.35 -7.45
N LEU A 191 -6.61 24.25 -6.12
CA LEU A 191 -7.78 23.77 -5.39
C LEU A 191 -8.72 24.89 -4.92
N GLY A 192 -8.40 26.15 -5.22
CA GLY A 192 -9.20 27.31 -4.79
C GLY A 192 -9.18 27.56 -3.28
N VAL A 193 -8.10 27.17 -2.58
CA VAL A 193 -7.97 27.35 -1.12
C VAL A 193 -6.64 27.98 -0.74
N THR A 194 -6.52 28.48 0.50
CA THR A 194 -5.24 28.98 1.01
C THR A 194 -4.32 27.82 1.45
N PRO A 195 -2.98 27.98 1.39
CA PRO A 195 -2.04 26.95 1.86
C PRO A 195 -2.22 26.58 3.34
N THR A 196 -2.58 27.57 4.15
CA THR A 196 -2.90 27.41 5.58
C THR A 196 -4.15 26.56 5.77
N HIS A 197 -5.21 26.82 4.98
CA HIS A 197 -6.44 26.04 5.02
C HIS A 197 -6.20 24.58 4.62
N LEU A 198 -5.46 24.36 3.53
CA LEU A 198 -5.08 23.03 3.06
C LEU A 198 -4.29 22.28 4.13
N THR A 199 -3.25 22.89 4.70
CA THR A 199 -2.44 22.30 5.76
C THR A 199 -3.27 21.93 6.99
N ARG A 200 -4.21 22.79 7.39
CA ARG A 200 -5.14 22.50 8.50
C ARG A 200 -6.02 21.30 8.19
N CYS A 201 -6.49 21.15 6.96
CA CYS A 201 -7.28 19.99 6.54
C CYS A 201 -6.45 18.70 6.57
N CYS A 202 -5.23 18.70 6.02
CA CYS A 202 -4.33 17.55 6.09
C CYS A 202 -4.05 17.13 7.53
N ARG A 203 -3.76 18.09 8.43
CA ARG A 203 -3.53 17.77 9.85
C ARG A 203 -4.75 17.15 10.51
N ARG A 204 -5.96 17.61 10.15
CA ARG A 204 -7.21 17.05 10.66
C ARG A 204 -7.49 15.64 10.14
N THR A 205 -7.18 15.33 8.88
CA THR A 205 -7.57 14.06 8.25
C THR A 205 -6.51 12.96 8.38
N CYS A 206 -5.23 13.33 8.37
CA CYS A 206 -4.13 12.38 8.46
C CYS A 206 -3.04 12.71 9.46
N GLY A 207 -3.17 13.81 10.23
CA GLY A 207 -2.17 14.20 11.22
C GLY A 207 -0.89 14.80 10.63
N ARG A 208 -0.85 15.06 9.32
CA ARG A 208 0.34 15.50 8.59
C ARG A 208 0.14 16.85 7.93
N SER A 209 1.22 17.63 7.74
CA SER A 209 1.11 18.88 6.97
C SER A 209 0.97 18.59 5.47
N ALA A 210 0.47 19.56 4.70
CA ALA A 210 0.41 19.44 3.24
C ALA A 210 1.81 19.26 2.64
N LEU A 211 2.81 19.97 3.19
CA LEU A 211 4.20 19.88 2.78
C LEU A 211 4.80 18.49 3.07
N ASP A 212 4.43 17.85 4.18
CA ASP A 212 4.91 16.49 4.49
C ASP A 212 4.38 15.46 3.50
N LEU A 213 3.11 15.57 3.06
CA LEU A 213 2.55 14.66 2.06
C LEU A 213 3.26 14.78 0.71
N LEU A 214 3.53 16.01 0.26
CA LEU A 214 4.28 16.27 -0.97
C LEU A 214 5.72 15.75 -0.88
N ASN A 215 6.41 16.10 0.20
CA ASN A 215 7.80 15.67 0.41
C ASN A 215 7.94 14.17 0.52
N ASP A 216 6.98 13.47 1.13
CA ASP A 216 6.98 12.00 1.18
C ASP A 216 6.91 11.38 -0.21
N ARG A 217 6.04 11.91 -1.08
CA ARG A 217 5.90 11.40 -2.44
C ARG A 217 7.16 11.62 -3.26
N ILE A 218 7.75 12.82 -3.18
CA ILE A 218 9.02 13.15 -3.83
C ILE A 218 10.15 12.26 -3.29
N LEU A 219 10.20 12.06 -1.97
CA LEU A 219 11.21 11.22 -1.33
C LEU A 219 11.08 9.75 -1.71
N TYR A 220 9.84 9.26 -1.83
CA TYR A 220 9.58 7.92 -2.33
C TYR A 220 10.13 7.76 -3.75
N GLU A 221 9.81 8.70 -4.66
CA GLU A 221 10.33 8.68 -6.03
C GLU A 221 11.86 8.71 -6.04
N ALA A 222 12.47 9.57 -5.21
CA ALA A 222 13.92 9.63 -5.07
C ALA A 222 14.52 8.27 -4.72
N ARG A 223 13.92 7.55 -3.75
CA ARG A 223 14.38 6.21 -3.36
C ARG A 223 14.20 5.18 -4.47
N VAL A 224 13.11 5.27 -5.23
CA VAL A 224 12.86 4.41 -6.41
C VAL A 224 13.91 4.66 -7.49
N LEU A 225 14.12 5.91 -7.90
CA LEU A 225 15.11 6.29 -8.92
C LEU A 225 16.55 5.92 -8.51
N LEU A 226 16.91 6.12 -7.23
CA LEU A 226 18.23 5.75 -6.70
C LEU A 226 18.44 4.24 -6.63
N ARG A 227 17.37 3.46 -6.46
CA ARG A 227 17.41 1.99 -6.43
C ARG A 227 17.47 1.43 -7.85
N ASP A 228 16.60 1.91 -8.74
CA ASP A 228 16.33 1.26 -10.02
C ASP A 228 17.18 1.83 -11.18
N SER A 229 17.98 2.86 -10.93
CA SER A 229 18.82 3.46 -11.96
C SER A 229 20.19 3.88 -11.46
N ASP A 230 21.16 3.89 -12.38
CA ASP A 230 22.52 4.40 -12.14
C ASP A 230 22.68 5.88 -12.53
N ARG A 231 21.56 6.54 -12.84
CA ARG A 231 21.54 7.94 -13.29
C ARG A 231 22.29 8.85 -12.32
N PRO A 232 23.05 9.85 -12.80
CA PRO A 232 23.75 10.78 -11.93
C PRO A 232 22.81 11.43 -10.90
N ILE A 233 23.23 11.53 -9.64
CA ILE A 233 22.42 12.12 -8.55
C ILE A 233 21.93 13.54 -8.90
N ARG A 234 22.75 14.30 -9.63
CA ARG A 234 22.38 15.64 -10.13
C ARG A 234 21.17 15.64 -11.07
N GLU A 235 21.02 14.59 -11.88
CA GLU A 235 19.90 14.46 -12.82
C GLU A 235 18.63 14.06 -12.10
N ILE A 236 18.73 13.12 -11.15
CA ILE A 236 17.63 12.74 -10.27
C ILE A 236 17.14 13.97 -9.48
N ALA A 237 18.06 14.78 -8.94
CA ALA A 237 17.70 16.01 -8.24
C ALA A 237 16.92 16.98 -9.13
N ARG A 238 17.38 17.20 -10.37
CA ARG A 238 16.74 18.10 -11.34
C ARG A 238 15.34 17.63 -11.74
N GLU A 239 15.16 16.33 -11.97
CA GLU A 239 13.87 15.71 -12.31
C GLU A 239 12.86 15.77 -11.16
N LEU A 240 13.34 15.72 -9.92
CA LEU A 240 12.49 15.75 -8.72
C LEU A 240 12.20 17.16 -8.20
N GLY A 241 12.54 18.20 -8.96
CA GLY A 241 12.18 19.54 -8.55
C GLY A 241 13.30 20.37 -7.89
N PHE A 242 14.48 19.79 -7.62
CA PHE A 242 15.47 20.42 -6.75
C PHE A 242 16.36 21.40 -7.52
N GLY A 243 16.47 22.64 -7.03
CA GLY A 243 17.32 23.68 -7.61
C GLY A 243 18.83 23.38 -7.54
N SER A 244 19.28 22.44 -6.72
CA SER A 244 20.66 21.92 -6.74
C SER A 244 20.78 20.51 -6.17
N ALA A 245 21.78 19.77 -6.63
CA ALA A 245 22.12 18.43 -6.12
C ALA A 245 22.54 18.46 -4.64
N ALA A 246 23.16 19.55 -4.18
CA ALA A 246 23.54 19.76 -2.79
C ALA A 246 22.32 19.95 -1.89
N TYR A 247 21.31 20.70 -2.34
CA TYR A 247 20.05 20.84 -1.62
C TYR A 247 19.28 19.51 -1.55
N PHE A 248 19.21 18.78 -2.68
CA PHE A 248 18.64 17.42 -2.70
C PHE A 248 19.34 16.48 -1.71
N THR A 249 20.67 16.45 -1.71
CA THR A 249 21.45 15.59 -0.79
C THR A 249 21.14 15.89 0.67
N ARG A 250 21.08 17.18 1.05
CA ARG A 250 20.72 17.59 2.42
C ARG A 250 19.29 17.20 2.78
N ALA A 251 18.33 17.44 1.90
CA ALA A 251 16.92 17.09 2.12
C ALA A 251 16.73 15.57 2.25
N PHE A 252 17.36 14.80 1.36
CA PHE A 252 17.32 13.34 1.38
C PHE A 252 17.99 12.79 2.65
N GLN A 253 19.17 13.29 3.01
CA GLN A 253 19.86 12.84 4.23
C GLN A 253 19.08 13.21 5.50
N GLY A 254 18.50 14.42 5.57
CA GLY A 254 17.68 14.85 6.70
C GLY A 254 16.43 13.97 6.91
N ARG A 255 15.85 13.43 5.83
CA ARG A 255 14.66 12.56 5.90
C ARG A 255 14.97 11.07 5.99
N THR A 256 16.13 10.61 5.50
CA THR A 256 16.47 9.19 5.43
C THR A 256 17.58 8.75 6.39
N GLY A 257 18.32 9.69 6.97
CA GLY A 257 19.51 9.44 7.78
C GLY A 257 20.76 9.10 6.97
N GLN A 258 20.68 8.98 5.65
CA GLN A 258 21.80 8.58 4.78
C GLN A 258 21.87 9.42 3.50
N THR A 259 23.06 9.57 2.93
CA THR A 259 23.22 10.32 1.67
C THR A 259 22.66 9.51 0.49
N PRO A 260 22.27 10.16 -0.62
CA PRO A 260 21.84 9.45 -1.84
C PRO A 260 22.87 8.43 -2.35
N SER A 261 24.17 8.78 -2.30
CA SER A 261 25.26 7.89 -2.69
C SER A 261 25.37 6.68 -1.77
N ALA A 262 25.25 6.87 -0.46
CA ALA A 262 25.25 5.77 0.51
C ALA A 262 24.03 4.86 0.34
N PHE A 263 22.85 5.45 0.03
CA PHE A 263 21.65 4.69 -0.31
C PHE A 263 21.85 3.81 -1.54
N ARG A 264 22.46 4.36 -2.61
CA ARG A 264 22.78 3.60 -3.81
C ARG A 264 23.79 2.49 -3.54
N LYS A 265 24.89 2.76 -2.84
CA LYS A 265 25.91 1.74 -2.54
C LYS A 265 25.34 0.56 -1.72
N ALA A 266 24.35 0.81 -0.85
CA ALA A 266 23.67 -0.24 -0.11
C ALA A 266 22.85 -1.20 -0.99
N ARG A 267 22.40 -0.76 -2.19
CA ARG A 267 21.78 -1.63 -3.20
C ARG A 267 22.78 -2.67 -3.72
N ASP A 268 23.98 -2.22 -4.05
CA ASP A 268 25.00 -3.05 -4.71
C ASP A 268 25.49 -4.15 -3.77
N ILE A 269 25.60 -3.85 -2.47
CA ILE A 269 25.97 -4.83 -1.44
C ILE A 269 24.84 -5.86 -1.20
N ALA A 270 23.57 -5.44 -1.21
CA ALA A 270 22.43 -6.34 -1.00
C ALA A 270 22.13 -7.24 -2.21
N SER A 271 22.65 -6.92 -3.40
CA SER A 271 22.50 -7.74 -4.61
C SER A 271 23.60 -8.81 -4.74
N GLY A 272 24.64 -8.75 -3.88
CA GLY A 272 25.79 -9.65 -3.88
C GLY A 272 25.70 -10.86 -2.94
N ASP A 273 24.69 -10.94 -2.06
CA ASP A 273 24.51 -12.03 -1.10
C ASP A 273 23.08 -12.59 -1.17
N GLY A 274 22.95 -13.87 -1.53
CA GLY A 274 21.88 -14.73 -1.04
C GLY A 274 20.63 -14.85 -1.92
N GLN A 275 20.63 -15.89 -2.76
CA GLN A 275 19.46 -16.63 -3.18
C GLN A 275 18.61 -17.01 -1.95
N ILE A 276 17.51 -16.28 -1.68
CA ILE A 276 16.54 -16.66 -0.66
C ILE A 276 15.56 -17.65 -1.30
N ALA A 277 15.65 -18.92 -0.90
CA ALA A 277 14.72 -19.98 -1.28
C ALA A 277 13.28 -19.65 -0.86
N PRO A 278 12.25 -20.05 -1.64
CA PRO A 278 10.86 -19.95 -1.22
C PRO A 278 10.56 -21.09 -0.24
N GLY A 279 10.23 -20.76 1.01
CA GLY A 279 9.89 -21.81 1.97
C GLY A 279 9.70 -21.30 3.39
N ALA A 280 8.51 -20.77 3.69
CA ALA A 280 8.00 -20.75 5.05
C ALA A 280 6.48 -20.92 5.01
N GLN A 281 6.06 -22.18 5.03
CA GLN A 281 4.71 -22.59 5.35
C GLN A 281 4.32 -21.98 6.70
N ALA A 282 3.22 -21.24 6.75
CA ALA A 282 2.56 -20.88 8.00
C ALA A 282 1.04 -20.81 7.79
N PHE A 283 0.46 -21.96 7.45
CA PHE A 283 -0.97 -22.17 7.61
C PHE A 283 -1.22 -23.51 8.31
N THR A 284 -0.96 -23.54 9.62
CA THR A 284 -1.53 -24.57 10.50
C THR A 284 -1.83 -23.94 11.86
N ALA A 285 -3.13 -23.78 12.15
CA ALA A 285 -3.78 -23.99 13.45
C ALA A 285 -4.93 -22.97 13.70
N LEU A 286 -6.09 -23.26 13.13
CA LEU A 286 -7.39 -22.88 13.72
C LEU A 286 -8.25 -24.13 13.78
N GLY A 287 -8.03 -24.95 14.81
CA GLY A 287 -8.97 -25.98 15.25
C GLY A 287 -9.49 -25.61 16.64
N PRO A 288 -10.82 -25.59 16.88
CA PRO A 288 -11.34 -25.37 18.22
C PRO A 288 -11.14 -26.64 19.06
N ALA A 289 -10.48 -26.50 20.21
CA ALA A 289 -10.43 -27.56 21.22
C ALA A 289 -11.81 -27.67 21.89
N VAL A 290 -12.65 -28.57 21.39
CA VAL A 290 -13.84 -29.05 22.10
C VAL A 290 -13.36 -30.00 23.19
N ARG A 291 -13.53 -29.61 24.47
CA ARG A 291 -13.36 -30.52 25.60
C ARG A 291 -14.63 -31.38 25.73
N PRO A 292 -14.55 -32.71 25.78
CA PRO A 292 -15.69 -33.52 26.22
C PRO A 292 -15.88 -33.33 27.73
N GLY A 293 -17.07 -32.90 28.14
CA GLY A 293 -17.50 -32.94 29.54
C GLY A 293 -17.73 -34.38 30.00
N PRO A 294 -17.52 -34.71 31.28
CA PRO A 294 -17.73 -36.06 31.77
C PRO A 294 -19.23 -36.38 31.85
N THR A 295 -19.62 -37.46 31.18
CA THR A 295 -20.89 -38.16 31.32
C THR A 295 -21.05 -38.63 32.77
N GLY A 296 -22.15 -38.25 33.43
CA GLY A 296 -22.50 -38.77 34.74
C GLY A 296 -22.92 -40.24 34.67
N ALA A 297 -22.56 -40.99 35.71
CA ALA A 297 -23.12 -42.30 36.02
C ALA A 297 -23.64 -42.26 37.47
N LEU A 298 -24.97 -42.29 37.60
CA LEU A 298 -25.74 -43.02 38.61
C LEU A 298 -26.97 -43.56 37.90
#